data_AF-A0A965G5U7-F1
#
_entry.id   AF-A0A965G5U7-F1
#
_cell.length_a   1.000
_cell.length_b   1.000
_cell.length_c   1.000
_cell.angle_alpha   90.00
_cell.angle_beta   90.00
_cell.angle_gamma   90.00
#
_symmetry.space_group_name_H-M   'P 1'
#
loop_
_entity.id
_entity.type
_entity.pdbx_description
1 polymer ?
#
loop_
_entity_poly.entity_id
_entity_poly.type
_entity_poly.pdbx_seq_one_letter_code
_entity_poly.pdbx_strand_id
1 'polypeptide(L)'
;MENHIMNQILKATNSLRAGLAVLAGISILGGSASTQAASIASPASIVEISFAGGGKRDFVSTPYVRAEEASGTIGAVGSATTLTLVDETAATYANGRFTPGTATQDNKYILEVLDGRYIGLIAYIKSNTGNTLTVDEVSLPTDGLLVGSKYAIRKDWTIESLFGPASATSPLGSGSSTASADNVNIYNQKTQAYTTYFIRNSSGVYSWRDAVGNLANHVRIPYGQGVQVLRRAAGNGSLTLSGELRTSRIRRDLLKDKTALVANLSPSPTTLGDLNVSIDRATSASGSVVKVWNPSTQAWTAYYRRTSDGKFFDGLTVRDSIVVGAGKVVQVVNKGSADRVGATALTVDPRLP
;
A
#
# COMPACT_ATOMS: atom_id res chain seq x y z
N MET A 1 -5.84 56.03 -37.02
CA MET A 1 -6.59 54.76 -37.12
C MET A 1 -5.63 53.62 -36.84
N GLU A 2 -5.00 53.64 -35.65
CA GLU A 2 -3.85 52.78 -35.34
C GLU A 2 -3.67 52.64 -33.81
N ASN A 3 -4.79 52.63 -33.07
CA ASN A 3 -4.81 52.43 -31.61
C ASN A 3 -5.95 51.48 -31.19
N HIS A 4 -6.28 50.51 -32.06
CA HIS A 4 -7.34 49.53 -31.80
C HIS A 4 -6.89 48.07 -31.93
N ILE A 5 -5.59 47.80 -32.13
CA ILE A 5 -5.06 46.44 -32.30
C ILE A 5 -4.15 46.01 -31.13
N MET A 6 -3.82 46.90 -30.19
CA MET A 6 -2.94 46.60 -29.06
C MET A 6 -3.67 46.41 -27.72
N ASN A 7 -4.97 46.11 -27.75
CA ASN A 7 -5.77 45.81 -26.55
C ASN A 7 -6.45 44.43 -26.58
N GLN A 8 -6.05 43.55 -27.51
CA GLN A 8 -6.52 42.16 -27.58
C GLN A 8 -5.46 41.10 -27.25
N ILE A 9 -4.23 41.49 -26.88
CA ILE A 9 -3.16 40.52 -26.55
C ILE A 9 -2.89 40.43 -25.03
N LEU A 10 -3.56 41.23 -24.19
CA LEU A 10 -3.41 41.18 -22.73
C LEU A 10 -4.72 40.78 -22.01
N LYS A 11 -5.35 39.68 -22.45
CA LYS A 11 -6.44 38.99 -21.74
C LYS A 11 -6.28 37.46 -21.78
N ALA A 12 -5.06 36.98 -21.56
CA ALA A 12 -4.77 35.55 -21.41
C ALA A 12 -3.95 35.30 -20.13
N THR A 13 -4.45 35.77 -18.99
CA THR A 13 -4.01 35.25 -17.68
C THR A 13 -5.12 35.52 -16.67
N ASN A 14 -5.49 34.49 -15.90
CA ASN A 14 -6.46 34.47 -14.80
C ASN A 14 -7.90 34.08 -15.16
N SER A 15 -8.13 32.79 -15.41
CA SER A 15 -9.35 32.09 -14.92
C SER A 15 -9.25 30.58 -15.14
N LEU A 16 -8.61 29.85 -14.23
CA LEU A 16 -8.80 28.41 -14.06
C LEU A 16 -8.86 28.10 -12.56
N ARG A 17 -9.95 28.55 -11.95
CA ARG A 17 -10.49 28.02 -10.69
C ARG A 17 -11.97 27.83 -10.89
N ALA A 18 -12.40 26.57 -10.81
CA ALA A 18 -13.76 26.05 -10.58
C ALA A 18 -14.03 24.91 -11.57
N GLY A 19 -14.01 23.68 -11.06
CA GLY A 19 -14.33 22.49 -11.83
C GLY A 19 -14.47 21.26 -10.94
N LEU A 20 -15.12 21.40 -9.78
CA LEU A 20 -15.61 20.26 -9.01
C LEU A 20 -17.09 20.10 -9.39
N ALA A 21 -17.37 19.27 -10.38
CA ALA A 21 -18.73 18.94 -10.77
C ALA A 21 -19.24 17.79 -9.90
N VAL A 22 -20.24 18.10 -9.08
CA VAL A 22 -21.10 17.15 -8.37
C VAL A 22 -21.91 16.38 -9.40
N LEU A 23 -21.79 15.05 -9.42
CA LEU A 23 -22.70 14.18 -10.19
C LEU A 23 -23.67 13.49 -9.23
N ALA A 24 -24.92 13.96 -9.22
CA ALA A 24 -26.07 13.24 -8.71
C ALA A 24 -27.25 13.51 -9.65
N GLY A 25 -27.82 12.44 -10.21
CA GLY A 25 -28.99 12.51 -11.09
C GLY A 25 -29.44 11.13 -11.54
N ILE A 26 -30.37 10.54 -10.80
CA ILE A 26 -31.11 9.32 -11.13
C ILE A 26 -32.21 9.64 -12.15
N SER A 27 -32.36 8.82 -13.18
CA SER A 27 -33.66 8.56 -13.82
C SER A 27 -33.74 7.11 -14.30
N ILE A 28 -34.82 6.44 -13.86
CA ILE A 28 -35.13 5.02 -14.10
C ILE A 28 -36.17 4.96 -15.22
N LEU A 29 -35.95 4.13 -16.26
CA LEU A 29 -37.01 3.55 -17.06
C LEU A 29 -36.63 2.11 -17.52
N GLY A 30 -37.28 1.15 -16.87
CA GLY A 30 -37.69 -0.19 -17.35
C GLY A 30 -36.84 -0.96 -18.36
N GLY A 31 -36.05 -1.90 -17.85
CA GLY A 31 -35.56 -3.08 -18.56
C GLY A 31 -35.00 -4.05 -17.54
N SER A 32 -35.31 -5.34 -17.64
CA SER A 32 -34.96 -6.38 -16.65
C SER A 32 -33.45 -6.41 -16.36
N ALA A 33 -33.02 -5.66 -15.36
CA ALA A 33 -31.64 -5.57 -14.95
C ALA A 33 -31.36 -6.67 -13.95
N SER A 34 -30.37 -7.52 -14.25
CA SER A 34 -29.62 -8.23 -13.23
C SER A 34 -29.36 -7.27 -12.06
N THR A 35 -29.73 -7.66 -10.84
CA THR A 35 -29.31 -7.00 -9.61
C THR A 35 -27.78 -7.06 -9.51
N GLN A 36 -27.08 -6.19 -10.23
CA GLN A 36 -25.77 -5.73 -9.81
C GLN A 36 -26.03 -4.93 -8.55
N ALA A 37 -25.50 -5.41 -7.43
CA ALA A 37 -25.44 -4.64 -6.20
C ALA A 37 -24.92 -3.24 -6.56
N ALA A 38 -25.70 -2.22 -6.24
CA ALA A 38 -25.21 -0.85 -6.25
C ALA A 38 -24.22 -0.73 -5.08
N SER A 39 -22.98 -1.22 -5.26
CA SER A 39 -21.88 -0.69 -4.49
C SER A 39 -21.77 0.78 -4.90
N ILE A 40 -21.87 1.67 -3.92
CA ILE A 40 -21.47 3.06 -4.11
C ILE A 40 -20.04 2.98 -4.67
N ALA A 41 -19.78 3.57 -5.83
CA ALA A 41 -18.47 3.52 -6.46
C ALA A 41 -17.41 3.91 -5.42
N SER A 42 -16.51 2.99 -5.11
CA SER A 42 -15.43 3.29 -4.17
C SER A 42 -14.61 4.46 -4.71
N PRO A 43 -14.25 5.44 -3.87
CA PRO A 43 -13.57 6.63 -4.32
C PRO A 43 -12.24 6.23 -4.97
N ALA A 44 -12.00 6.69 -6.20
CA ALA A 44 -10.78 6.44 -6.94
C ALA A 44 -10.03 7.76 -7.17
N SER A 45 -8.71 7.70 -7.24
CA SER A 45 -7.90 8.87 -7.59
C SER A 45 -6.70 8.51 -8.44
N ILE A 46 -6.00 9.55 -8.89
CA ILE A 46 -4.73 9.46 -9.61
C ILE A 46 -3.71 10.28 -8.83
N VAL A 47 -2.55 9.69 -8.55
CA VAL A 47 -1.44 10.34 -7.84
C VAL A 47 -0.15 10.06 -8.56
N GLU A 48 0.67 11.08 -8.73
CA GLU A 48 2.06 10.92 -9.14
C GLU A 48 2.95 10.79 -7.89
N ILE A 49 3.71 9.70 -7.83
CA ILE A 49 4.69 9.44 -6.78
C ILE A 49 6.08 9.69 -7.35
N SER A 50 6.80 10.65 -6.77
CA SER A 50 8.19 10.91 -7.13
C SER A 50 9.15 10.12 -6.25
N PHE A 51 10.33 9.79 -6.79
CA PHE A 51 11.43 9.19 -6.04
C PHE A 51 12.79 9.77 -6.46
N ALA A 52 13.67 9.90 -5.47
CA ALA A 52 14.96 10.57 -5.65
C ALA A 52 15.88 9.82 -6.64
N GLY A 53 16.50 10.58 -7.54
CA GLY A 53 17.57 10.11 -8.44
C GLY A 53 18.97 10.34 -7.88
N GLY A 54 19.98 10.11 -8.73
CA GLY A 54 21.39 10.35 -8.44
C GLY A 54 22.02 9.30 -7.54
N GLY A 55 21.58 8.03 -7.65
CA GLY A 55 22.07 6.94 -6.80
C GLY A 55 21.54 6.98 -5.37
N LYS A 56 20.47 7.75 -5.13
CA LYS A 56 19.83 7.88 -3.83
C LYS A 56 18.75 6.81 -3.64
N ARG A 57 18.56 6.41 -2.38
CA ARG A 57 17.44 5.58 -1.97
C ARG A 57 16.24 6.44 -1.63
N ASP A 58 15.07 5.95 -1.99
CA ASP A 58 13.79 6.46 -1.52
C ASP A 58 12.86 5.31 -1.18
N PHE A 59 11.81 5.59 -0.43
CA PHE A 59 10.80 4.61 -0.06
C PHE A 59 9.45 5.02 -0.63
N VAL A 60 8.89 4.15 -1.46
CA VAL A 60 7.65 4.40 -2.18
C VAL A 60 6.62 3.31 -1.87
N SER A 61 5.36 3.69 -1.83
CA SER A 61 4.22 2.80 -1.64
C SER A 61 3.05 3.29 -2.46
N THR A 62 1.98 2.51 -2.52
CA THR A 62 0.72 2.93 -3.15
C THR A 62 -0.36 3.16 -2.08
N PRO A 63 -1.15 4.24 -2.18
CA PRO A 63 -2.36 4.42 -1.37
C PRO A 63 -3.53 3.57 -1.88
N TYR A 64 -3.37 2.95 -3.05
CA TYR A 64 -4.45 2.29 -3.76
C TYR A 64 -4.55 0.80 -3.47
N VAL A 65 -5.76 0.32 -3.62
CA VAL A 65 -6.15 -1.07 -3.57
C VAL A 65 -6.44 -1.53 -4.99
N ARG A 66 -6.21 -2.81 -5.29
CA ARG A 66 -6.71 -3.41 -6.53
C ARG A 66 -8.20 -3.71 -6.38
N ALA A 67 -8.89 -3.79 -7.51
CA ALA A 67 -10.31 -4.08 -7.56
C ALA A 67 -10.69 -5.33 -6.76
N GLU A 68 -11.89 -5.30 -6.20
CA GLU A 68 -12.46 -6.41 -5.48
C GLU A 68 -12.80 -7.58 -6.41
N GLU A 69 -12.38 -8.77 -6.02
CA GLU A 69 -12.62 -10.03 -6.75
C GLU A 69 -13.78 -10.83 -6.14
N ALA A 70 -14.05 -10.58 -4.84
CA ALA A 70 -15.17 -11.13 -4.08
C ALA A 70 -15.28 -10.41 -2.72
N SER A 71 -16.48 -10.42 -2.15
CA SER A 71 -16.78 -9.86 -0.83
C SER A 71 -17.87 -10.65 -0.12
N GLY A 72 -18.06 -10.34 1.16
CA GLY A 72 -19.04 -11.02 2.00
C GLY A 72 -18.69 -10.88 3.48
N THR A 73 -19.02 -11.89 4.28
CA THR A 73 -18.70 -11.94 5.72
C THR A 73 -17.91 -13.19 6.08
N ILE A 74 -17.11 -13.09 7.14
CA ILE A 74 -16.38 -14.24 7.69
C ILE A 74 -17.37 -15.08 8.50
N GLY A 75 -17.68 -16.30 8.03
CA GLY A 75 -18.65 -17.19 8.68
C GLY A 75 -18.06 -17.99 9.83
N ALA A 76 -16.80 -18.40 9.73
CA ALA A 76 -16.11 -19.12 10.80
C ALA A 76 -14.60 -18.95 10.72
N VAL A 77 -13.91 -19.07 11.85
CA VAL A 77 -12.45 -19.25 11.91
C VAL A 77 -12.20 -20.67 12.39
N GLY A 78 -11.68 -21.53 11.51
CA GLY A 78 -11.42 -22.94 11.82
C GLY A 78 -10.10 -23.13 12.58
N SER A 79 -9.11 -22.29 12.30
CA SER A 79 -7.81 -22.30 12.97
C SER A 79 -7.08 -20.95 12.78
N ALA A 80 -5.87 -20.83 13.32
CA ALA A 80 -4.99 -19.69 13.06
C ALA A 80 -4.65 -19.47 11.57
N THR A 81 -4.89 -20.45 10.69
CA THR A 81 -4.58 -20.37 9.25
C THR A 81 -5.76 -20.70 8.35
N THR A 82 -6.95 -20.96 8.89
CA THR A 82 -8.13 -21.32 8.09
C THR A 82 -9.37 -20.58 8.53
N LEU A 83 -10.15 -20.11 7.56
CA LEU A 83 -11.45 -19.46 7.79
C LEU A 83 -12.43 -19.87 6.70
N THR A 84 -13.72 -19.83 7.01
CA THR A 84 -14.81 -20.09 6.07
C THR A 84 -15.54 -18.79 5.79
N LEU A 85 -15.76 -18.51 4.51
CA LEU A 85 -16.43 -17.31 4.03
C LEU A 85 -17.90 -17.57 3.73
N VAL A 86 -18.69 -16.52 3.91
CA VAL A 86 -20.05 -16.41 3.37
C VAL A 86 -20.00 -15.31 2.32
N ASP A 87 -20.01 -15.72 1.06
CA ASP A 87 -20.06 -14.81 -0.08
C ASP A 87 -21.31 -13.93 -0.01
N GLU A 88 -21.21 -12.67 -0.47
CA GLU A 88 -22.32 -11.72 -0.43
C GLU A 88 -23.57 -12.21 -1.19
N THR A 89 -23.37 -13.00 -2.26
CA THR A 89 -24.46 -13.62 -3.04
C THR A 89 -24.78 -15.05 -2.62
N ALA A 90 -24.22 -15.51 -1.49
CA ALA A 90 -24.28 -16.88 -1.00
C ALA A 90 -23.71 -17.93 -1.99
N ALA A 91 -22.82 -17.51 -2.89
CA ALA A 91 -22.18 -18.41 -3.83
C ALA A 91 -21.16 -19.34 -3.14
N THR A 92 -20.94 -20.51 -3.74
CA THR A 92 -19.79 -21.37 -3.42
C THR A 92 -18.67 -21.10 -4.42
N TYR A 93 -17.49 -20.72 -3.95
CA TYR A 93 -16.34 -20.52 -4.81
C TYR A 93 -15.84 -21.83 -5.40
N ALA A 94 -15.39 -21.78 -6.65
CA ALA A 94 -14.69 -22.90 -7.27
C ALA A 94 -13.40 -23.23 -6.49
N ASN A 95 -13.08 -24.53 -6.38
CA ASN A 95 -11.83 -24.98 -5.78
C ASN A 95 -10.63 -24.38 -6.51
N GLY A 96 -9.69 -23.81 -5.75
CA GLY A 96 -8.49 -23.19 -6.31
C GLY A 96 -8.69 -21.86 -7.04
N ARG A 97 -9.88 -21.25 -7.00
CA ARG A 97 -10.15 -19.90 -7.57
C ARG A 97 -9.15 -18.85 -7.08
N PHE A 98 -8.73 -18.93 -5.83
CA PHE A 98 -7.83 -17.96 -5.19
C PHE A 98 -6.43 -18.55 -4.89
N THR A 99 -6.05 -19.63 -5.57
CA THR A 99 -4.68 -20.16 -5.47
C THR A 99 -3.69 -19.17 -6.06
N PRO A 100 -2.62 -18.80 -5.33
CA PRO A 100 -1.61 -17.91 -5.86
C PRO A 100 -0.89 -18.46 -7.08
N GLY A 101 -0.77 -17.63 -8.11
CA GLY A 101 0.00 -17.94 -9.31
C GLY A 101 1.51 -17.88 -9.05
N THR A 102 2.30 -18.24 -10.07
CA THR A 102 3.77 -18.22 -10.03
C THR A 102 4.35 -16.86 -10.44
N ALA A 103 5.66 -16.76 -10.73
CA ALA A 103 6.30 -15.55 -11.22
C ALA A 103 5.78 -15.07 -12.59
N THR A 104 5.04 -15.91 -13.34
CA THR A 104 4.44 -15.59 -14.65
C THR A 104 2.94 -15.29 -14.58
N GLN A 105 2.35 -15.30 -13.38
CA GLN A 105 0.91 -15.11 -13.18
C GLN A 105 0.66 -14.05 -12.10
N ASP A 106 -0.10 -13.00 -12.47
CA ASP A 106 -0.45 -11.88 -11.60
C ASP A 106 -1.59 -12.17 -10.59
N ASN A 107 -1.83 -13.44 -10.31
CA ASN A 107 -2.91 -13.89 -9.43
C ASN A 107 -2.35 -14.08 -8.02
N LYS A 108 -2.03 -13.01 -7.31
CA LYS A 108 -1.61 -13.05 -5.89
C LYS A 108 -2.76 -12.51 -5.07
N TYR A 109 -3.47 -13.34 -4.30
CA TYR A 109 -4.68 -12.90 -3.62
C TYR A 109 -4.45 -12.64 -2.13
N ILE A 110 -5.15 -11.65 -1.61
CA ILE A 110 -5.25 -11.36 -0.17
C ILE A 110 -6.72 -11.34 0.24
N LEU A 111 -6.95 -11.61 1.52
CA LEU A 111 -8.18 -11.26 2.21
C LEU A 111 -7.92 -10.03 3.08
N GLU A 112 -8.76 -9.01 2.94
CA GLU A 112 -8.76 -7.82 3.77
C GLU A 112 -10.05 -7.77 4.61
N VAL A 113 -9.90 -7.56 5.92
CA VAL A 113 -11.03 -7.35 6.84
C VAL A 113 -11.41 -5.87 6.84
N LEU A 114 -12.66 -5.57 6.49
CA LEU A 114 -13.14 -4.22 6.23
C LEU A 114 -13.81 -3.55 7.43
N ASP A 115 -14.25 -4.33 8.43
CA ASP A 115 -14.89 -3.82 9.63
C ASP A 115 -14.62 -4.69 10.87
N GLY A 116 -15.34 -4.42 11.97
CA GLY A 116 -15.20 -5.17 13.21
C GLY A 116 -13.90 -4.90 13.99
N ARG A 117 -13.65 -5.73 15.00
CA ARG A 117 -12.51 -5.58 15.92
C ARG A 117 -11.16 -5.65 15.19
N TYR A 118 -11.13 -6.44 14.12
CA TYR A 118 -9.94 -6.76 13.33
C TYR A 118 -9.85 -5.99 12.01
N ILE A 119 -10.66 -4.93 11.81
CA ILE A 119 -10.56 -4.04 10.64
C ILE A 119 -9.10 -3.68 10.32
N GLY A 120 -8.76 -3.87 9.06
CA GLY A 120 -7.44 -3.67 8.51
C GLY A 120 -6.55 -4.90 8.49
N LEU A 121 -6.98 -6.02 9.08
CA LEU A 121 -6.25 -7.29 9.01
C LEU A 121 -6.17 -7.74 7.55
N ILE A 122 -4.95 -8.05 7.12
CA ILE A 122 -4.66 -8.56 5.78
C ILE A 122 -4.05 -9.95 5.95
N ALA A 123 -4.62 -10.93 5.25
CA ALA A 123 -4.12 -12.30 5.23
C ALA A 123 -3.79 -12.70 3.79
N TYR A 124 -2.61 -13.26 3.56
CA TYR A 124 -2.24 -13.76 2.25
C TYR A 124 -2.94 -15.10 2.00
N ILE A 125 -3.69 -15.22 0.91
CA ILE A 125 -4.41 -16.46 0.60
C ILE A 125 -3.43 -17.44 -0.01
N LYS A 126 -3.33 -18.64 0.57
CA LYS A 126 -2.49 -19.74 0.08
C LYS A 126 -3.25 -20.69 -0.83
N SER A 127 -4.53 -20.92 -0.54
CA SER A 127 -5.43 -21.76 -1.33
C SER A 127 -6.88 -21.60 -0.86
N ASN A 128 -7.83 -22.14 -1.64
CA ASN A 128 -9.21 -22.31 -1.22
C ASN A 128 -9.80 -23.66 -1.67
N THR A 129 -10.69 -24.20 -0.84
CA THR A 129 -11.58 -25.32 -1.17
C THR A 129 -13.00 -24.90 -0.82
N GLY A 130 -13.86 -24.77 -1.84
CA GLY A 130 -15.12 -24.06 -1.70
C GLY A 130 -14.88 -22.66 -1.10
N ASN A 131 -15.67 -22.33 -0.08
CA ASN A 131 -15.56 -21.08 0.67
C ASN A 131 -14.56 -21.11 1.82
N THR A 132 -13.81 -22.20 1.99
CA THR A 132 -12.78 -22.28 3.03
C THR A 132 -11.45 -21.83 2.45
N LEU A 133 -10.87 -20.78 3.05
CA LEU A 133 -9.54 -20.29 2.72
C LEU A 133 -8.50 -20.88 3.66
N THR A 134 -7.32 -21.19 3.10
CA THR A 134 -6.08 -21.32 3.87
C THR A 134 -5.25 -20.07 3.65
N VAL A 135 -4.76 -19.46 4.74
CA VAL A 135 -3.96 -18.23 4.70
C VAL A 135 -2.57 -18.42 5.29
N ASP A 136 -1.68 -17.46 5.04
CA ASP A 136 -0.30 -17.40 5.55
C ASP A 136 0.07 -15.97 5.99
N GLU A 137 1.29 -15.81 6.52
CA GLU A 137 1.95 -14.57 6.94
C GLU A 137 1.33 -13.80 8.11
N VAL A 138 0.13 -14.18 8.52
CA VAL A 138 -0.56 -13.68 9.71
C VAL A 138 -1.20 -14.86 10.46
N SER A 139 -1.26 -14.76 11.78
CA SER A 139 -2.10 -15.66 12.58
C SER A 139 -3.50 -15.07 12.68
N LEU A 140 -4.49 -15.78 12.17
CA LEU A 140 -5.89 -15.39 12.34
C LEU A 140 -6.27 -15.40 13.83
N PRO A 141 -7.01 -14.39 14.32
CA PRO A 141 -7.59 -14.42 15.65
C PRO A 141 -8.59 -15.56 15.81
N THR A 142 -8.39 -16.38 16.84
CA THR A 142 -9.26 -17.53 17.18
C THR A 142 -10.17 -17.24 18.37
N ASP A 143 -10.32 -15.98 18.76
CA ASP A 143 -11.16 -15.51 19.87
C ASP A 143 -12.64 -15.38 19.51
N GLY A 144 -13.01 -15.73 18.28
CA GLY A 144 -14.37 -15.64 17.75
C GLY A 144 -14.78 -14.22 17.30
N LEU A 145 -14.00 -13.18 17.60
CA LEU A 145 -14.35 -11.79 17.31
C LEU A 145 -14.10 -11.38 15.85
N LEU A 146 -13.52 -12.28 15.05
CA LEU A 146 -13.38 -12.11 13.60
C LEU A 146 -14.66 -12.51 12.85
N VAL A 147 -15.45 -13.44 13.39
CA VAL A 147 -16.69 -13.93 12.77
C VAL A 147 -17.70 -12.80 12.63
N GLY A 148 -18.38 -12.74 11.49
CA GLY A 148 -19.33 -11.69 11.12
C GLY A 148 -18.70 -10.44 10.53
N SER A 149 -17.36 -10.29 10.59
CA SER A 149 -16.68 -9.15 9.96
C SER A 149 -16.79 -9.24 8.44
N LYS A 150 -16.97 -8.10 7.78
CA LYS A 150 -16.93 -7.97 6.32
C LYS A 150 -15.52 -8.18 5.80
N TYR A 151 -15.41 -8.79 4.63
CA TYR A 151 -14.15 -8.95 3.92
C TYR A 151 -14.23 -8.49 2.47
N ALA A 152 -13.05 -8.21 1.92
CA ALA A 152 -12.81 -8.17 0.48
C ALA A 152 -11.66 -9.10 0.13
N ILE A 153 -11.82 -9.90 -0.92
CA ILE A 153 -10.72 -10.58 -1.60
C ILE A 153 -10.26 -9.70 -2.74
N ARG A 154 -8.96 -9.43 -2.79
CA ARG A 154 -8.34 -8.57 -3.79
C ARG A 154 -7.06 -9.22 -4.28
N LYS A 155 -6.63 -8.87 -5.49
CA LYS A 155 -5.25 -9.11 -5.88
C LYS A 155 -4.33 -8.18 -5.09
N ASP A 156 -3.18 -8.68 -4.68
CA ASP A 156 -2.09 -7.86 -4.17
C ASP A 156 -1.36 -7.18 -5.33
N TRP A 157 -0.62 -6.14 -5.01
CA TRP A 157 0.29 -5.54 -5.96
C TRP A 157 1.47 -6.47 -6.22
N THR A 158 1.92 -6.48 -7.46
CA THR A 158 3.15 -7.14 -7.90
C THR A 158 4.10 -6.10 -8.47
N ILE A 159 5.37 -6.46 -8.65
CA ILE A 159 6.34 -5.54 -9.24
C ILE A 159 5.83 -5.02 -10.59
N GLU A 160 5.36 -5.91 -11.46
CA GLU A 160 4.86 -5.53 -12.78
C GLU A 160 3.52 -4.77 -12.72
N SER A 161 2.58 -5.14 -11.84
CA SER A 161 1.32 -4.39 -11.76
C SER A 161 1.47 -3.01 -11.12
N LEU A 162 2.51 -2.78 -10.31
CA LEU A 162 2.78 -1.48 -9.69
C LEU A 162 3.70 -0.59 -10.54
N PHE A 163 4.81 -1.12 -11.05
CA PHE A 163 5.82 -0.36 -11.80
C PHE A 163 5.68 -0.47 -13.32
N GLY A 164 4.75 -1.30 -13.78
CA GLY A 164 4.53 -1.60 -15.19
C GLY A 164 5.37 -2.77 -15.72
N PRO A 165 5.05 -3.24 -16.94
CA PRO A 165 5.84 -4.25 -17.62
C PRO A 165 7.26 -3.76 -17.87
N ALA A 166 8.21 -4.69 -17.81
CA ALA A 166 9.60 -4.43 -18.12
C ALA A 166 9.72 -3.95 -19.58
N SER A 167 10.22 -2.72 -19.80
CA SER A 167 10.34 -2.13 -21.12
C SER A 167 11.42 -1.05 -21.17
N ALA A 168 11.74 -0.58 -22.38
CA ALA A 168 12.63 0.57 -22.60
C ALA A 168 12.06 1.89 -22.06
N THR A 169 10.73 1.97 -21.86
CA THR A 169 10.00 3.17 -21.43
C THR A 169 9.56 3.08 -19.96
N SER A 170 10.02 2.07 -19.22
CA SER A 170 9.73 1.96 -17.79
C SER A 170 10.21 3.21 -17.03
N PRO A 171 9.50 3.63 -15.97
CA PRO A 171 9.98 4.72 -15.11
C PRO A 171 11.33 4.40 -14.44
N LEU A 172 11.70 3.11 -14.36
CA LEU A 172 12.95 2.63 -13.77
C LEU A 172 13.96 2.25 -14.87
N GLY A 173 15.21 2.66 -14.68
CA GLY A 173 16.31 2.35 -15.57
C GLY A 173 16.63 0.86 -15.59
N SER A 174 16.79 0.29 -16.77
CA SER A 174 17.22 -1.10 -16.97
C SER A 174 18.73 -1.25 -17.03
N GLY A 175 19.23 -2.46 -16.84
CA GLY A 175 20.65 -2.77 -16.95
C GLY A 175 20.94 -4.27 -17.03
N SER A 176 22.19 -4.66 -17.22
CA SER A 176 22.61 -6.06 -17.25
C SER A 176 22.69 -6.72 -15.88
N SER A 177 22.71 -5.91 -14.80
CA SER A 177 22.85 -6.36 -13.40
C SER A 177 22.18 -5.38 -12.44
N THR A 178 22.08 -5.77 -11.17
CA THR A 178 21.62 -4.86 -10.09
C THR A 178 22.54 -3.64 -9.92
N ALA A 179 23.82 -3.74 -10.28
CA ALA A 179 24.79 -2.65 -10.19
C ALA A 179 24.63 -1.58 -11.28
N SER A 180 24.08 -1.95 -12.44
CA SER A 180 23.87 -1.04 -13.58
C SER A 180 22.41 -0.59 -13.75
N ALA A 181 21.45 -1.37 -13.25
CA ALA A 181 20.03 -1.03 -13.29
C ALA A 181 19.55 -0.28 -12.03
N ASP A 182 18.42 0.41 -12.14
CA ASP A 182 17.65 0.84 -10.96
C ASP A 182 17.19 -0.40 -10.17
N ASN A 183 17.03 -0.27 -8.86
CA ASN A 183 16.64 -1.39 -8.01
C ASN A 183 15.33 -1.12 -7.27
N VAL A 184 14.49 -2.15 -7.20
CA VAL A 184 13.33 -2.24 -6.33
C VAL A 184 13.64 -3.28 -5.26
N ASN A 185 13.73 -2.81 -4.02
CA ASN A 185 14.08 -3.61 -2.86
C ASN A 185 12.82 -3.84 -2.02
N ILE A 186 12.31 -5.07 -2.03
CA ILE A 186 11.14 -5.45 -1.23
C ILE A 186 11.62 -5.94 0.13
N TYR A 187 11.13 -5.29 1.18
CA TYR A 187 11.47 -5.67 2.55
C TYR A 187 10.67 -6.90 2.99
N ASN A 188 11.35 -7.90 3.52
CA ASN A 188 10.73 -9.04 4.19
C ASN A 188 10.82 -8.85 5.71
N GLN A 189 9.68 -8.62 6.33
CA GLN A 189 9.60 -8.40 7.77
C GLN A 189 9.92 -9.66 8.60
N LYS A 190 9.73 -10.86 8.09
CA LYS A 190 10.08 -12.09 8.83
C LYS A 190 11.59 -12.27 8.91
N THR A 191 12.29 -12.07 7.79
CA THR A 191 13.76 -12.22 7.72
C THR A 191 14.52 -10.94 8.05
N GLN A 192 13.84 -9.79 8.14
CA GLN A 192 14.42 -8.46 8.34
C GLN A 192 15.44 -8.07 7.25
N ALA A 193 15.24 -8.57 6.03
CA ALA A 193 16.15 -8.36 4.90
C ALA A 193 15.41 -7.82 3.67
N TYR A 194 16.13 -7.17 2.78
CA TYR A 194 15.63 -6.77 1.47
C TYR A 194 15.97 -7.84 0.44
N THR A 195 15.02 -8.12 -0.45
CA THR A 195 15.29 -8.80 -1.72
C THR A 195 15.28 -7.78 -2.85
N THR A 196 16.32 -7.79 -3.66
CA THR A 196 16.52 -6.85 -4.76
C THR A 196 15.97 -7.41 -6.06
N TYR A 197 15.23 -6.55 -6.77
CA TYR A 197 14.71 -6.79 -8.10
C TYR A 197 15.07 -5.63 -9.02
N PHE A 198 15.20 -5.91 -10.31
CA PHE A 198 15.57 -4.93 -11.32
C PHE A 198 15.03 -5.30 -12.69
N ILE A 199 14.98 -4.33 -13.60
CA ILE A 199 14.69 -4.60 -15.01
C ILE A 199 16.00 -4.99 -15.69
N ARG A 200 16.12 -6.26 -16.08
CA ARG A 200 17.22 -6.72 -16.90
C ARG A 200 16.98 -6.35 -18.35
N ASN A 201 17.98 -5.76 -18.99
CA ASN A 201 18.06 -5.62 -20.44
C ASN A 201 19.18 -6.51 -20.98
N SER A 202 18.83 -7.42 -21.89
CA SER A 202 19.78 -8.24 -22.64
C SER A 202 19.47 -8.12 -24.12
N SER A 203 20.29 -7.36 -24.84
CA SER A 203 20.14 -7.14 -26.29
C SER A 203 18.75 -6.66 -26.71
N GLY A 204 18.14 -5.76 -25.93
CA GLY A 204 16.81 -5.21 -26.24
C GLY A 204 15.64 -6.04 -25.69
N VAL A 205 15.90 -7.17 -25.03
CA VAL A 205 14.88 -7.95 -24.31
C VAL A 205 14.83 -7.52 -22.85
N TYR A 206 13.65 -7.11 -22.40
CA TYR A 206 13.40 -6.59 -21.05
C TYR A 206 12.64 -7.62 -20.21
N SER A 207 13.06 -7.82 -18.96
CA SER A 207 12.32 -8.64 -17.99
C SER A 207 12.64 -8.23 -16.55
N TRP A 208 11.67 -8.37 -15.65
CA TRP A 208 11.93 -8.22 -14.23
C TRP A 208 12.70 -9.44 -13.72
N ARG A 209 13.79 -9.18 -12.98
CA ARG A 209 14.67 -10.21 -12.44
C ARG A 209 14.96 -9.96 -10.97
N ASP A 210 15.17 -11.04 -10.22
CA ASP A 210 15.83 -10.96 -8.92
C ASP A 210 17.35 -10.80 -9.08
N ALA A 211 18.04 -10.56 -7.96
CA ALA A 211 19.49 -10.33 -7.97
C ALA A 211 20.34 -11.50 -8.52
N VAL A 212 19.80 -12.72 -8.56
CA VAL A 212 20.49 -13.91 -9.08
C VAL A 212 20.08 -14.28 -10.50
N GLY A 213 19.09 -13.59 -11.08
CA GLY A 213 18.70 -13.70 -12.49
C GLY A 213 17.42 -14.50 -12.77
N ASN A 214 16.67 -14.91 -11.75
CA ASN A 214 15.38 -15.57 -11.94
C ASN A 214 14.32 -14.55 -12.39
N LEU A 215 13.30 -15.02 -13.13
CA LEU A 215 12.17 -14.20 -13.53
C LEU A 215 11.35 -13.74 -12.30
N ALA A 216 10.99 -12.46 -12.26
CA ALA A 216 10.39 -11.84 -11.08
C ALA A 216 9.21 -10.89 -11.37
N ASN A 217 8.61 -10.97 -12.57
CA ASN A 217 7.50 -10.11 -13.02
C ASN A 217 6.40 -9.96 -11.96
N HIS A 218 5.88 -11.09 -11.49
CA HIS A 218 4.75 -11.12 -10.56
C HIS A 218 5.15 -11.45 -9.12
N VAL A 219 6.34 -11.01 -8.69
CA VAL A 219 6.70 -11.01 -7.27
C VAL A 219 5.78 -10.04 -6.53
N ARG A 220 5.22 -10.52 -5.42
CA ARG A 220 4.28 -9.77 -4.58
C ARG A 220 4.98 -8.61 -3.87
N ILE A 221 4.36 -7.44 -3.86
CA ILE A 221 4.66 -6.34 -2.96
C ILE A 221 3.62 -6.41 -1.86
N PRO A 222 3.97 -6.79 -0.61
CA PRO A 222 2.99 -7.00 0.43
C PRO A 222 2.09 -5.79 0.62
N TYR A 223 0.79 -6.03 0.63
CA TYR A 223 -0.19 -4.98 0.72
C TYR A 223 0.03 -4.03 1.92
N GLY A 224 -0.14 -2.73 1.70
CA GLY A 224 0.04 -1.70 2.72
C GLY A 224 1.50 -1.53 3.16
N GLN A 225 2.42 -2.21 2.48
CA GLN A 225 3.86 -1.98 2.54
C GLN A 225 4.27 -1.08 1.39
N GLY A 226 5.41 -0.42 1.54
CA GLY A 226 6.16 0.09 0.40
C GLY A 226 7.41 -0.74 0.10
N VAL A 227 8.15 -0.24 -0.87
CA VAL A 227 9.43 -0.75 -1.32
C VAL A 227 10.47 0.35 -1.22
N GLN A 228 11.74 -0.02 -1.13
CA GLN A 228 12.82 0.91 -1.35
C GLN A 228 13.17 0.93 -2.83
N VAL A 229 13.27 2.11 -3.43
CA VAL A 229 13.78 2.30 -4.79
C VAL A 229 15.16 2.93 -4.70
N LEU A 230 16.10 2.38 -5.46
CA LEU A 230 17.40 2.99 -5.74
C LEU A 230 17.43 3.36 -7.22
N ARG A 231 17.33 4.66 -7.51
CA ARG A 231 17.43 5.17 -8.88
C ARG A 231 18.85 5.64 -9.14
N ARG A 232 19.52 5.00 -10.10
CA ARG A 232 20.89 5.31 -10.52
C ARG A 232 20.95 6.50 -11.46
N ALA A 233 19.92 6.71 -12.27
CA ALA A 233 19.84 7.87 -13.15
C ALA A 233 19.90 9.19 -12.34
N ALA A 234 20.59 10.22 -12.88
CA ALA A 234 20.84 11.47 -12.17
C ALA A 234 19.56 12.23 -11.78
N GLY A 235 18.54 12.23 -12.64
CA GLY A 235 17.26 12.86 -12.38
C GLY A 235 16.32 12.00 -11.53
N ASN A 236 15.42 12.65 -10.80
CA ASN A 236 14.33 11.98 -10.09
C ASN A 236 13.45 11.17 -11.05
N GLY A 237 12.84 10.10 -10.55
CA GLY A 237 11.82 9.35 -11.26
C GLY A 237 10.43 9.70 -10.74
N SER A 238 9.41 9.42 -11.53
CA SER A 238 8.01 9.46 -11.11
C SER A 238 7.24 8.25 -11.60
N LEU A 239 6.16 7.94 -10.89
CA LEU A 239 5.23 6.87 -11.22
C LEU A 239 3.82 7.41 -11.01
N THR A 240 3.02 7.41 -12.08
CA THR A 240 1.60 7.75 -11.99
C THR A 240 0.83 6.51 -11.65
N LEU A 241 0.16 6.53 -10.50
CA LEU A 241 -0.69 5.45 -10.04
C LEU A 241 -2.15 5.90 -10.04
N SER A 242 -3.03 4.98 -10.40
CA SER A 242 -4.47 5.14 -10.26
C SER A 242 -5.06 3.88 -9.63
N GLY A 243 -6.18 4.06 -8.93
CA GLY A 243 -6.88 2.93 -8.33
C GLY A 243 -7.94 3.37 -7.33
N GLU A 244 -8.58 2.38 -6.73
CA GLU A 244 -9.51 2.56 -5.64
C GLU A 244 -8.74 2.95 -4.37
N LEU A 245 -9.24 3.94 -3.64
CA LEU A 245 -8.65 4.37 -2.37
C LEU A 245 -8.94 3.38 -1.27
N ARG A 246 -7.92 3.14 -0.43
CA ARG A 246 -8.11 2.34 0.77
C ARG A 246 -8.83 3.14 1.85
N THR A 247 -9.99 2.67 2.27
CA THR A 247 -10.78 3.30 3.35
C THR A 247 -10.53 2.67 4.72
N SER A 248 -10.08 1.41 4.77
CA SER A 248 -9.76 0.72 6.02
C SER A 248 -8.35 1.06 6.52
N ARG A 249 -8.16 1.11 7.83
CA ARG A 249 -6.80 1.20 8.42
C ARG A 249 -5.95 0.00 7.99
N ILE A 250 -4.63 0.15 8.03
CA ILE A 250 -3.75 -1.04 8.02
C ILE A 250 -3.75 -1.61 9.43
N ARG A 251 -3.79 -2.95 9.52
CA ARG A 251 -3.39 -3.71 10.71
C ARG A 251 -2.25 -4.63 10.31
N ARG A 252 -1.17 -4.62 11.08
CA ARG A 252 0.03 -5.42 10.79
C ARG A 252 0.63 -5.97 12.07
N ASP A 253 0.86 -7.28 12.09
CA ASP A 253 1.62 -7.89 13.18
C ASP A 253 3.06 -7.37 13.15
N LEU A 254 3.63 -7.07 14.31
CA LEU A 254 4.99 -6.59 14.46
C LEU A 254 5.62 -7.19 15.72
N LEU A 255 6.43 -8.22 15.53
CA LEU A 255 7.12 -8.89 16.63
C LEU A 255 8.11 -7.96 17.33
N LYS A 256 8.46 -8.31 18.56
CA LYS A 256 9.42 -7.60 19.39
C LYS A 256 10.78 -7.52 18.70
N ASP A 257 11.41 -6.36 18.81
CA ASP A 257 12.71 -6.03 18.21
C ASP A 257 12.75 -6.17 16.68
N LYS A 258 11.57 -6.19 16.04
CA LYS A 258 11.43 -6.20 14.58
C LYS A 258 10.98 -4.85 14.05
N THR A 259 11.22 -4.70 12.76
CA THR A 259 10.88 -3.54 11.96
C THR A 259 9.81 -3.89 10.93
N ALA A 260 8.88 -2.98 10.70
CA ALA A 260 7.93 -2.98 9.58
C ALA A 260 8.08 -1.70 8.74
N LEU A 261 7.79 -1.81 7.45
CA LEU A 261 7.49 -0.65 6.60
C LEU A 261 5.96 -0.55 6.48
N VAL A 262 5.42 0.66 6.65
CA VAL A 262 3.99 0.91 6.52
C VAL A 262 3.76 2.08 5.58
N ALA A 263 2.92 1.85 4.58
CA ALA A 263 2.54 2.85 3.59
C ALA A 263 1.73 3.99 4.23
N ASN A 264 1.97 5.22 3.76
CA ASN A 264 0.97 6.27 3.82
C ASN A 264 -0.12 5.91 2.81
N LEU A 265 -1.30 5.58 3.32
CA LEU A 265 -2.46 5.16 2.52
C LEU A 265 -3.24 6.34 1.95
N SER A 266 -2.90 7.57 2.35
CA SER A 266 -3.56 8.75 1.82
C SER A 266 -3.01 9.08 0.42
N PRO A 267 -3.89 9.44 -0.53
CA PRO A 267 -3.47 9.93 -1.85
C PRO A 267 -2.86 11.34 -1.78
N SER A 268 -2.92 12.01 -0.62
CA SER A 268 -2.29 13.31 -0.38
C SER A 268 -1.22 13.23 0.73
N PRO A 269 -0.31 14.21 0.80
CA PRO A 269 0.60 14.31 1.94
C PRO A 269 -0.18 14.40 3.25
N THR A 270 0.21 13.58 4.22
CA THR A 270 -0.33 13.58 5.58
C THR A 270 0.76 14.01 6.56
N THR A 271 0.40 14.20 7.83
CA THR A 271 1.40 14.39 8.88
C THR A 271 1.60 13.11 9.70
N LEU A 272 2.71 13.02 10.43
CA LEU A 272 3.02 11.89 11.31
C LEU A 272 1.95 11.71 12.40
N GLY A 273 1.47 12.81 12.97
CA GLY A 273 0.34 12.81 13.90
C GLY A 273 -0.94 12.33 13.23
N ASP A 274 -1.11 12.62 11.93
CA ASP A 274 -2.27 12.19 11.18
C ASP A 274 -2.31 10.69 10.94
N LEU A 275 -1.19 10.11 10.52
CA LEU A 275 -1.06 8.65 10.34
C LEU A 275 -1.40 7.86 11.61
N ASN A 276 -1.28 8.48 12.80
CA ASN A 276 -1.68 7.94 14.10
C ASN A 276 -1.20 6.50 14.32
N VAL A 277 0.04 6.25 13.92
CA VAL A 277 0.66 4.92 13.99
C VAL A 277 0.63 4.41 15.43
N SER A 278 0.01 3.26 15.68
CA SER A 278 -0.18 2.74 17.03
C SER A 278 1.08 2.07 17.56
N ILE A 279 1.90 2.86 18.25
CA ILE A 279 3.00 2.41 19.10
C ILE A 279 2.73 2.78 20.56
N ASP A 280 3.38 2.05 21.47
CA ASP A 280 3.29 2.33 22.91
C ASP A 280 3.91 3.68 23.24
N ARG A 281 3.41 4.30 24.31
CA ARG A 281 3.98 5.54 24.80
C ARG A 281 5.30 5.28 25.53
N ALA A 282 6.25 6.20 25.40
CA ALA A 282 7.56 6.14 26.01
C ALA A 282 8.03 7.54 26.43
N THR A 283 9.07 7.58 27.26
CA THR A 283 9.77 8.81 27.67
C THR A 283 10.97 9.12 26.79
N SER A 284 11.44 8.16 25.97
CA SER A 284 12.58 8.31 25.06
C SER A 284 12.45 7.40 23.83
N ALA A 285 13.37 7.57 22.87
CA ALA A 285 13.51 6.70 21.68
C ALA A 285 14.05 5.29 21.98
N SER A 286 14.27 4.94 23.26
CA SER A 286 14.54 3.57 23.70
C SER A 286 13.29 2.69 23.59
N GLY A 287 12.09 3.26 23.69
CA GLY A 287 10.83 2.58 23.40
C GLY A 287 10.59 2.43 21.89
N SER A 288 9.43 1.87 21.52
CA SER A 288 9.02 1.75 20.12
C SER A 288 9.02 3.11 19.42
N VAL A 289 9.44 3.12 18.15
CA VAL A 289 9.59 4.34 17.36
C VAL A 289 8.97 4.21 15.99
N VAL A 290 8.47 5.33 15.49
CA VAL A 290 8.18 5.54 14.08
C VAL A 290 9.30 6.37 13.50
N LYS A 291 9.77 6.01 12.31
CA LYS A 291 10.83 6.72 11.62
C LYS A 291 10.33 7.22 10.28
N VAL A 292 10.73 8.44 9.94
CA VAL A 292 10.46 9.08 8.65
C VAL A 292 11.76 9.19 7.87
N TRP A 293 11.74 8.78 6.61
CA TRP A 293 12.91 8.82 5.72
C TRP A 293 13.08 10.21 5.13
N ASN A 294 14.31 10.71 5.13
CA ASN A 294 14.68 11.91 4.39
C ASN A 294 15.57 11.52 3.20
N PRO A 295 15.07 11.59 1.95
CA PRO A 295 15.84 11.22 0.78
C PRO A 295 17.00 12.19 0.48
N SER A 296 16.97 13.42 0.98
CA SER A 296 18.06 14.38 0.81
C SER A 296 19.26 14.03 1.68
N THR A 297 19.03 13.63 2.93
CA THR A 297 20.09 13.25 3.87
C THR A 297 20.37 11.76 3.90
N GLN A 298 19.57 10.95 3.19
CA GLN A 298 19.68 9.49 3.16
C GLN A 298 19.63 8.85 4.56
N ALA A 299 18.81 9.42 5.44
CA ALA A 299 18.72 9.00 6.84
C ALA A 299 17.29 8.88 7.33
N TRP A 300 17.10 8.00 8.32
CA TRP A 300 15.86 7.88 9.08
C TRP A 300 15.92 8.74 10.33
N THR A 301 14.91 9.57 10.55
CA THR A 301 14.73 10.28 11.84
C THR A 301 13.69 9.54 12.66
N ALA A 302 13.99 9.24 13.93
CA ALA A 302 13.13 8.48 14.82
C ALA A 302 12.29 9.41 15.72
N TYR A 303 11.03 9.01 15.93
CA TYR A 303 10.08 9.67 16.80
C TYR A 303 9.40 8.63 17.67
N TYR A 304 9.29 8.91 18.97
CA TYR A 304 8.53 8.07 19.91
C TYR A 304 7.24 8.78 20.31
N ARG A 305 6.26 8.01 20.77
CA ARG A 305 5.01 8.57 21.28
C ARG A 305 5.19 8.96 22.74
N ARG A 306 5.12 10.25 23.08
CA ARG A 306 5.45 10.72 24.43
C ARG A 306 4.39 10.33 25.46
N THR A 307 4.81 9.93 26.66
CA THR A 307 3.89 9.47 27.74
C THR A 307 2.84 10.51 28.15
N SER A 308 3.24 11.78 28.30
CA SER A 308 2.41 12.84 28.86
C SER A 308 1.17 13.19 28.03
N ASP A 309 1.31 13.21 26.70
CA ASP A 309 0.27 13.71 25.79
C ASP A 309 0.00 12.79 24.59
N GLY A 310 0.79 11.73 24.43
CA GLY A 310 0.63 10.79 23.32
C GLY A 310 1.02 11.35 21.94
N LYS A 311 1.72 12.49 21.88
CA LYS A 311 2.21 13.10 20.64
C LYS A 311 3.53 12.51 20.21
N PHE A 312 3.87 12.59 18.91
CA PHE A 312 5.19 12.19 18.41
C PHE A 312 6.24 13.23 18.81
N PHE A 313 7.38 12.74 19.30
CA PHE A 313 8.45 13.56 19.88
C PHE A 313 9.82 13.03 19.45
N ASP A 314 10.76 13.94 19.17
CA ASP A 314 12.13 13.62 18.74
C ASP A 314 13.16 13.62 19.89
N GLY A 315 12.73 13.96 21.11
CA GLY A 315 13.60 14.17 22.28
C GLY A 315 13.75 15.65 22.64
N LEU A 316 13.35 16.57 21.76
CA LEU A 316 13.45 18.01 21.95
C LEU A 316 12.07 18.68 21.86
N THR A 317 11.32 18.37 20.81
CA THR A 317 10.06 19.04 20.47
C THR A 317 9.00 18.07 19.94
N VAL A 318 7.75 18.51 19.97
CA VAL A 318 6.63 17.78 19.37
C VAL A 318 6.72 17.85 17.85
N ARG A 319 6.48 16.71 17.17
CA ARG A 319 6.72 16.47 15.74
C ARG A 319 5.53 15.85 15.02
N ASP A 320 4.32 16.03 15.53
CA ASP A 320 3.10 15.56 14.86
C ASP A 320 2.97 16.15 13.45
N SER A 321 3.44 17.39 13.22
CA SER A 321 3.36 18.09 11.93
C SER A 321 4.38 17.65 10.88
N ILE A 322 5.24 16.66 11.16
CA ILE A 322 6.18 16.14 10.18
C ILE A 322 5.40 15.54 9.00
N VAL A 323 5.64 16.06 7.80
CA VAL A 323 4.94 15.62 6.59
C VAL A 323 5.46 14.25 6.15
N VAL A 324 4.53 13.35 5.87
CA VAL A 324 4.75 12.09 5.15
C VAL A 324 4.03 12.22 3.80
N GLY A 325 4.81 12.23 2.72
CA GLY A 325 4.26 12.43 1.37
C GLY A 325 3.29 11.32 0.95
N ALA A 326 2.44 11.63 -0.03
CA ALA A 326 1.62 10.62 -0.70
C ALA A 326 2.54 9.54 -1.33
N GLY A 327 2.14 8.28 -1.20
CA GLY A 327 2.94 7.16 -1.69
C GLY A 327 4.32 7.02 -1.06
N LYS A 328 4.51 7.53 0.17
CA LYS A 328 5.71 7.31 1.00
C LYS A 328 5.41 6.34 2.13
N VAL A 329 6.46 5.83 2.77
CA VAL A 329 6.34 4.95 3.93
C VAL A 329 6.85 5.60 5.20
N VAL A 330 6.40 5.08 6.32
CA VAL A 330 7.10 5.17 7.60
C VAL A 330 7.71 3.80 7.95
N GLN A 331 8.82 3.82 8.66
CA GLN A 331 9.39 2.61 9.27
C GLN A 331 8.98 2.55 10.74
N VAL A 332 8.41 1.45 11.19
CA VAL A 332 8.05 1.25 12.59
C VAL A 332 8.95 0.20 13.20
N VAL A 333 9.54 0.50 14.34
CA VAL A 333 10.38 -0.45 15.10
C VAL A 333 9.71 -0.71 16.44
N ASN A 334 9.35 -1.97 16.69
CA ASN A 334 8.81 -2.37 17.99
C ASN A 334 9.97 -2.66 18.94
N LYS A 335 10.24 -1.75 19.86
CA LYS A 335 11.19 -1.94 20.97
C LYS A 335 10.47 -2.10 22.30
N GLY A 336 9.17 -2.42 22.25
CA GLY A 336 8.34 -2.65 23.42
C GLY A 336 8.72 -3.94 24.15
N SER A 337 7.96 -4.26 25.19
CA SER A 337 8.20 -5.46 25.99
C SER A 337 7.71 -6.75 25.33
N ALA A 338 6.82 -6.68 24.34
CA ALA A 338 6.14 -7.82 23.73
C ALA A 338 5.89 -7.67 22.22
N ASP A 339 5.50 -8.77 21.60
CA ASP A 339 5.02 -8.79 20.21
C ASP A 339 3.71 -8.01 20.07
N ARG A 340 3.57 -7.26 18.98
CA ARG A 340 2.33 -6.57 18.62
C ARG A 340 1.57 -7.45 17.62
N VAL A 341 0.71 -8.31 18.12
CA VAL A 341 -0.08 -9.25 17.31
C VAL A 341 -1.55 -9.20 17.68
N GLY A 342 -2.41 -9.70 16.79
CA GLY A 342 -3.85 -9.81 17.04
C GLY A 342 -4.43 -8.48 17.50
N ALA A 343 -5.06 -8.42 18.67
CA ALA A 343 -5.70 -7.22 19.23
C ALA A 343 -4.76 -6.01 19.41
N THR A 344 -3.44 -6.24 19.57
CA THR A 344 -2.42 -5.21 19.83
C THR A 344 -1.54 -4.90 18.61
N ALA A 345 -1.81 -5.56 17.48
CA ALA A 345 -1.12 -5.35 16.22
C ALA A 345 -1.02 -3.85 15.87
N LEU A 346 0.06 -3.50 15.17
CA LEU A 346 0.28 -2.15 14.68
C LEU A 346 -0.88 -1.73 13.78
N THR A 347 -1.36 -0.51 13.97
CA THR A 347 -2.40 0.10 13.14
C THR A 347 -1.94 1.44 12.61
N VAL A 348 -2.34 1.76 11.38
CA VAL A 348 -2.09 3.05 10.73
C VAL A 348 -3.36 3.49 10.01
N ASP A 349 -3.79 4.72 10.26
CA ASP A 349 -5.05 5.24 9.73
C ASP A 349 -4.86 5.77 8.31
N PRO A 350 -5.83 5.57 7.40
CA PRO A 350 -5.66 5.94 6.00
C PRO A 350 -5.85 7.43 5.73
N ARG A 351 -6.44 8.18 6.68
CA ARG A 351 -6.72 9.63 6.63
C ARG A 351 -6.97 10.10 5.19
N LEU A 352 -8.12 9.68 4.66
CA LEU A 352 -8.59 10.13 3.35
C LEU A 352 -8.88 11.64 3.43
N PRO A 353 -8.54 12.41 2.38
CA PRO A 353 -8.75 13.86 2.35
C PRO A 353 -10.22 14.27 2.42
#